data_AF-A0A525VVN0-F1
#
_entry.id   AF-A0A525VVN0-F1
#
_cell.length_a   1.000
_cell.length_b   1.000
_cell.length_c   1.000
_cell.angle_alpha   90.00
_cell.angle_beta   90.00
_cell.angle_gamma   90.00
#
_symmetry.space_group_name_H-M   'P 1'
#
loop_
_entity.id
_entity.type
_entity.pdbx_description
1 polymer ?
#
loop_
_entity_poly.entity_id
_entity_poly.type
_entity_poly.pdbx_seq_one_letter_code
_entity_poly.pdbx_strand_id
1 'polypeptide(L)'
;MNPSSWILVAALALAALFQGAVAEASYFNIDTVVVGHAGNSADPLTGLGAVSYEYRISSTEVTNAQYAAFLNTVDPGGVNPHDLYNPDMTNATGFAVVKGGIDFDPGTAPGSMYNPKSNYGDKPVNYVSFYDAARFANWVMTGDTENGFYTFTDTNTLASQGTHGPDQYNGMNWVAIPSHDEWYKAAFHKNDGATGNYYLYPTSSNSAPTIATATPTGIIANPGQNVANYNFGANWDGTGNLGHVTTVGSAGLESVSPYGTFDQGGNVMEWIDAVSGSNRVMRGGSLWLDEETLRSTYSSFYNPNVGGSSLGFRLSSLGPISVVPIPAAAWLFGTGLLGLAALKRRRSGC
;
A
#
# COMPACT_ATOMS: atom_id res chain seq x y z
N MET A 1 32.55 -45.70 34.92
CA MET A 1 31.81 -45.31 33.71
C MET A 1 31.71 -43.80 33.70
N ASN A 2 32.11 -43.16 32.61
CA ASN A 2 32.65 -41.79 32.56
C ASN A 2 31.52 -40.72 32.55
N PRO A 3 31.54 -39.68 33.42
CA PRO A 3 30.52 -38.62 33.44
C PRO A 3 30.52 -37.70 32.20
N SER A 4 31.48 -37.89 31.28
CA SER A 4 31.62 -37.15 30.02
C SER A 4 30.56 -37.49 28.96
N SER A 5 29.84 -38.61 29.09
CA SER A 5 28.85 -39.04 28.08
C SER A 5 27.48 -38.36 28.20
N TRP A 6 27.14 -37.80 29.37
CA TRP A 6 25.85 -37.14 29.60
C TRP A 6 25.87 -35.66 29.18
N ILE A 7 27.04 -35.03 29.24
CA ILE A 7 27.22 -33.62 28.86
C ILE A 7 27.15 -33.45 27.33
N LEU A 8 27.62 -34.44 26.56
CA LEU A 8 27.53 -34.44 25.10
C LEU A 8 26.11 -34.66 24.57
N VAL A 9 25.30 -35.49 25.25
CA VAL A 9 23.89 -35.73 24.86
C VAL A 9 23.00 -34.54 25.23
N ALA A 10 23.27 -33.86 26.36
CA ALA A 10 22.57 -32.62 26.73
C ALA A 10 22.96 -31.41 25.84
N ALA A 11 24.22 -31.34 25.38
CA ALA A 11 24.67 -30.29 24.48
C ALA A 11 24.11 -30.45 23.05
N LEU A 12 23.92 -31.69 22.58
CA LEU A 12 23.30 -31.97 21.27
C LEU A 12 21.78 -31.77 21.28
N ALA A 13 21.09 -31.99 22.41
CA ALA A 13 19.67 -31.68 22.54
C ALA A 13 19.39 -30.17 22.63
N LEU A 14 20.33 -29.36 23.13
CA LEU A 14 20.19 -27.91 23.15
C LEU A 14 20.44 -27.28 21.77
N ALA A 15 21.37 -27.82 20.97
CA ALA A 15 21.62 -27.33 19.61
C ALA A 15 20.51 -27.71 18.60
N ALA A 16 19.76 -28.79 18.86
CA ALA A 16 18.61 -29.20 18.02
C ALA A 16 17.33 -28.38 18.27
N LEU A 17 17.24 -27.63 19.37
CA LEU A 17 16.14 -26.68 19.64
C LEU A 17 16.42 -25.26 19.12
N PHE A 18 17.59 -25.04 18.51
CA PHE A 18 17.98 -23.78 17.85
C PHE A 18 17.99 -23.89 16.32
N GLN A 19 17.22 -24.82 15.74
CA GLN A 19 16.69 -24.61 14.39
C GLN A 19 15.53 -23.62 14.48
N GLY A 20 15.81 -22.42 15.00
CA GLY A 20 14.92 -21.30 14.84
C GLY A 20 14.72 -21.13 13.35
N ALA A 21 13.45 -21.13 12.91
CA ALA A 21 13.09 -20.70 11.58
C ALA A 21 13.94 -19.47 11.27
N VAL A 22 14.81 -19.59 10.27
CA VAL A 22 15.43 -18.40 9.69
C VAL A 22 14.22 -17.67 9.12
N ALA A 23 13.70 -16.70 9.86
CA ALA A 23 12.72 -15.77 9.33
C ALA A 23 13.48 -15.10 8.19
N GLU A 24 13.26 -15.56 6.96
CA GLU A 24 13.70 -14.82 5.81
C GLU A 24 13.09 -13.43 5.96
N ALA A 25 13.93 -12.43 6.15
CA ALA A 25 13.49 -11.06 6.10
C ALA A 25 13.05 -10.82 4.64
N SER A 26 11.76 -11.02 4.36
CA SER A 26 11.17 -10.57 3.11
C SER A 26 11.27 -9.04 3.12
N TYR A 27 12.09 -8.50 2.22
CA TYR A 27 12.28 -7.06 2.15
C TYR A 27 10.97 -6.44 1.67
N PHE A 28 10.31 -5.69 2.56
CA PHE A 28 9.08 -4.98 2.25
C PHE A 28 9.44 -3.67 1.56
N ASN A 29 9.55 -3.67 0.24
CA ASN A 29 9.88 -2.46 -0.50
C ASN A 29 8.60 -1.75 -0.97
N ILE A 30 8.53 -0.45 -0.71
CA ILE A 30 7.59 0.47 -1.37
C ILE A 30 8.45 1.47 -2.13
N ASP A 31 8.58 1.26 -3.43
CA ASP A 31 9.31 2.16 -4.30
C ASP A 31 8.60 3.50 -4.40
N THR A 32 9.36 4.59 -4.37
CA THR A 32 8.84 5.95 -4.41
C THR A 32 9.61 6.79 -5.42
N VAL A 33 8.90 7.71 -6.08
CA VAL A 33 9.47 8.74 -6.94
C VAL A 33 9.49 10.09 -6.23
N VAL A 34 10.41 10.96 -6.64
CA VAL A 34 10.48 12.35 -6.15
C VAL A 34 9.50 13.21 -6.93
N VAL A 35 8.66 13.96 -6.24
CA VAL A 35 7.85 15.02 -6.83
C VAL A 35 8.46 16.36 -6.48
N GLY A 36 9.23 16.90 -7.42
CA GLY A 36 9.99 18.14 -7.28
C GLY A 36 9.17 19.41 -7.53
N HIS A 37 9.87 20.48 -7.88
CA HIS A 37 9.26 21.79 -8.21
C HIS A 37 8.37 22.33 -7.09
N ALA A 38 8.89 22.35 -5.86
CA ALA A 38 8.26 23.03 -4.74
C ALA A 38 7.88 24.48 -5.10
N GLY A 39 6.71 24.92 -4.65
CA GLY A 39 6.17 26.26 -4.94
C GLY A 39 5.57 26.41 -6.34
N ASN A 40 5.25 25.30 -7.02
CA ASN A 40 4.53 25.35 -8.29
C ASN A 40 3.12 25.95 -8.11
N SER A 41 2.61 26.60 -9.16
CA SER A 41 1.24 27.12 -9.15
C SER A 41 0.23 26.00 -9.30
N ALA A 42 -0.96 26.19 -8.73
CA ALA A 42 -2.09 25.29 -8.94
C ALA A 42 -2.50 25.26 -10.42
N ASP A 43 -3.14 24.18 -10.84
CA ASP A 43 -3.77 24.06 -12.15
C ASP A 43 -4.86 25.12 -12.28
N PRO A 44 -4.79 26.04 -13.26
CA PRO A 44 -5.80 27.06 -13.47
C PRO A 44 -7.22 26.50 -13.72
N LEU A 45 -7.35 25.24 -14.15
CA LEU A 45 -8.63 24.60 -14.43
C LEU A 45 -9.35 24.10 -13.17
N THR A 46 -8.60 23.68 -12.15
CA THR A 46 -9.17 22.98 -10.98
C THR A 46 -8.83 23.62 -9.65
N GLY A 47 -7.79 24.46 -9.60
CA GLY A 47 -7.25 25.04 -8.38
C GLY A 47 -6.41 24.08 -7.55
N LEU A 48 -6.03 22.91 -8.10
CA LEU A 48 -5.28 21.85 -7.40
C LEU A 48 -3.83 21.73 -7.87
N GLY A 49 -3.02 21.04 -7.09
CA GLY A 49 -1.65 20.64 -7.43
C GLY A 49 -0.57 21.59 -6.93
N ALA A 50 -0.90 22.66 -6.21
CA ALA A 50 0.09 23.55 -5.62
C ALA A 50 0.72 22.90 -4.37
N VAL A 51 2.01 22.60 -4.42
CA VAL A 51 2.74 22.00 -3.27
C VAL A 51 4.01 22.81 -3.01
N SER A 52 4.19 23.29 -1.78
CA SER A 52 5.28 24.21 -1.38
C SER A 52 6.59 23.51 -1.00
N TYR A 53 6.65 22.19 -1.08
CA TYR A 53 7.79 21.36 -0.71
C TYR A 53 7.99 20.22 -1.71
N GLU A 54 9.19 19.64 -1.68
CA GLU A 54 9.48 18.38 -2.35
C GLU A 54 9.05 17.23 -1.44
N TYR A 55 8.45 16.21 -2.02
CA TYR A 55 8.02 15.01 -1.32
C TYR A 55 8.23 13.80 -2.21
N ARG A 56 7.92 12.62 -1.68
CA ARG A 56 7.93 11.38 -2.42
C ARG A 56 6.56 10.76 -2.42
N ILE A 57 6.24 10.05 -3.49
CA ILE A 57 4.99 9.29 -3.62
C ILE A 57 5.31 7.90 -4.13
N SER A 58 4.58 6.87 -3.69
CA SER A 58 4.81 5.51 -4.17
C SER A 58 4.60 5.47 -5.69
N SER A 59 5.53 4.80 -6.37
CA SER A 59 5.55 4.74 -7.83
C SER A 59 4.30 4.05 -8.37
N THR A 60 3.75 3.11 -7.61
CA THR A 60 2.50 2.37 -7.91
C THR A 60 1.50 2.51 -6.77
N GLU A 61 0.30 1.96 -6.95
CA GLU A 61 -0.59 1.61 -5.83
C GLU A 61 0.06 0.55 -4.92
N VAL A 62 -0.44 0.45 -3.68
CA VAL A 62 -0.06 -0.62 -2.75
C VAL A 62 -0.61 -1.95 -3.27
N THR A 63 0.24 -2.99 -3.29
CA THR A 63 -0.12 -4.29 -3.86
C THR A 63 -0.78 -5.23 -2.85
N ASN A 64 -1.47 -6.27 -3.33
CA ASN A 64 -2.00 -7.32 -2.47
C ASN A 64 -0.91 -8.05 -1.68
N ALA A 65 0.29 -8.25 -2.25
CA ALA A 65 1.42 -8.85 -1.53
C ALA A 65 1.90 -7.96 -0.38
N GLN A 66 1.98 -6.64 -0.61
CA GLN A 66 2.31 -5.69 0.45
C GLN A 66 1.23 -5.67 1.54
N TYR A 67 -0.04 -5.59 1.16
CA TYR A 67 -1.12 -5.56 2.14
C TYR A 67 -1.26 -6.89 2.91
N ALA A 68 -1.06 -8.05 2.28
CA ALA A 68 -1.05 -9.35 2.95
C ALA A 68 0.10 -9.48 3.97
N ALA A 69 1.29 -8.95 3.65
CA ALA A 69 2.40 -8.91 4.61
C ALA A 69 2.08 -8.01 5.82
N PHE A 70 1.41 -6.88 5.60
CA PHE A 70 0.87 -6.03 6.66
C PHE A 70 -0.12 -6.80 7.54
N LEU A 71 -1.16 -7.41 6.97
CA LEU A 71 -2.18 -8.16 7.71
C LEU A 71 -1.55 -9.28 8.55
N ASN A 72 -0.64 -10.07 7.97
CA ASN A 72 0.07 -11.13 8.68
C ASN A 72 0.96 -10.61 9.83
N THR A 73 1.38 -9.35 9.77
CA THR A 73 2.19 -8.73 10.82
C THR A 73 1.33 -8.21 11.97
N VAL A 74 0.23 -7.53 11.65
CA VAL A 74 -0.57 -6.79 12.64
C VAL A 74 -1.75 -7.59 13.19
N ASP A 75 -2.19 -8.61 12.47
CA ASP A 75 -3.20 -9.58 12.89
C ASP A 75 -2.76 -11.03 12.61
N PRO A 76 -1.67 -11.49 13.25
CA PRO A 76 -1.13 -12.83 12.99
C PRO A 76 -2.11 -13.95 13.35
N GLY A 77 -3.11 -13.68 14.21
CA GLY A 77 -4.12 -14.65 14.62
C GLY A 77 -5.39 -14.65 13.76
N GLY A 78 -5.52 -13.73 12.80
CA GLY A 78 -6.68 -13.63 11.93
C GLY A 78 -7.97 -13.23 12.65
N VAL A 79 -7.87 -12.47 13.75
CA VAL A 79 -9.02 -12.05 14.58
C VAL A 79 -9.75 -10.86 13.99
N ASN A 80 -9.04 -10.05 13.20
CA ASN A 80 -9.48 -8.86 12.50
C ASN A 80 -10.11 -7.78 13.41
N PRO A 81 -9.45 -7.36 14.50
CA PRO A 81 -10.05 -6.46 15.50
C PRO A 81 -10.38 -5.05 14.99
N HIS A 82 -9.76 -4.65 13.88
CA HIS A 82 -9.93 -3.34 13.25
C HIS A 82 -10.52 -3.43 11.84
N ASP A 83 -11.14 -4.57 11.49
CA ASP A 83 -11.75 -4.80 10.18
C ASP A 83 -10.82 -4.58 8.96
N LEU A 84 -9.50 -4.65 9.18
CA LEU A 84 -8.44 -4.46 8.16
C LEU A 84 -8.56 -5.43 7.00
N TYR A 85 -9.06 -6.63 7.27
CA TYR A 85 -9.38 -7.61 6.27
C TYR A 85 -10.88 -7.58 5.96
N ASN A 86 -11.21 -7.24 4.72
CA ASN A 86 -12.58 -7.37 4.22
C ASN A 86 -12.77 -8.79 3.64
N PRO A 87 -13.80 -9.57 4.04
CA PRO A 87 -14.08 -10.88 3.45
C PRO A 87 -14.24 -10.87 1.92
N ASP A 88 -14.64 -9.74 1.33
CA ASP A 88 -14.69 -9.58 -0.13
C ASP A 88 -13.31 -9.57 -0.80
N MET A 89 -12.22 -9.44 -0.02
CA MET A 89 -10.86 -9.71 -0.47
C MET A 89 -10.68 -11.18 -0.90
N THR A 90 -11.29 -12.15 -0.19
CA THR A 90 -11.37 -13.57 -0.62
C THR A 90 -12.43 -13.74 -1.69
N ASN A 91 -13.56 -13.05 -1.52
CA ASN A 91 -14.76 -13.37 -2.27
C ASN A 91 -14.54 -13.25 -3.79
N ALA A 92 -15.02 -14.28 -4.47
CA ALA A 92 -14.98 -14.44 -5.90
C ALA A 92 -16.43 -14.63 -6.36
N THR A 93 -17.31 -13.66 -6.10
CA THR A 93 -18.77 -13.71 -6.37
C THR A 93 -19.17 -13.93 -7.84
N GLY A 94 -18.27 -14.43 -8.69
CA GLY A 94 -18.50 -14.76 -10.09
C GLY A 94 -18.44 -13.54 -11.01
N PHE A 95 -18.38 -12.32 -10.45
CA PHE A 95 -18.24 -11.08 -11.21
C PHE A 95 -16.79 -10.58 -11.13
N ALA A 96 -16.11 -10.47 -12.28
CA ALA A 96 -14.71 -10.02 -12.38
C ALA A 96 -14.44 -8.68 -11.68
N VAL A 97 -15.40 -7.75 -11.75
CA VAL A 97 -15.33 -6.45 -11.09
C VAL A 97 -15.35 -6.49 -9.56
N VAL A 98 -15.68 -7.64 -8.97
CA VAL A 98 -15.93 -7.81 -7.53
C VAL A 98 -14.82 -8.68 -6.92
N LYS A 99 -13.69 -8.89 -7.62
CA LYS A 99 -12.63 -9.77 -7.13
C LYS A 99 -11.63 -9.01 -6.28
N GLY A 100 -11.56 -9.42 -5.01
CA GLY A 100 -10.44 -9.10 -4.16
C GLY A 100 -9.20 -9.92 -4.51
N GLY A 101 -8.05 -9.53 -3.95
CA GLY A 101 -6.77 -10.17 -4.24
C GLY A 101 -6.16 -11.01 -3.12
N ILE A 102 -6.81 -11.17 -1.96
CA ILE A 102 -6.22 -11.80 -0.77
C ILE A 102 -7.16 -12.84 -0.16
N ASP A 103 -6.72 -14.09 -0.14
CA ASP A 103 -7.39 -15.20 0.54
C ASP A 103 -7.05 -15.21 2.03
N PHE A 104 -8.03 -15.60 2.85
CA PHE A 104 -7.86 -15.86 4.28
C PHE A 104 -8.01 -17.36 4.58
N ASP A 105 -6.95 -17.96 5.15
CA ASP A 105 -6.95 -19.36 5.59
C ASP A 105 -6.59 -19.47 7.09
N PRO A 106 -7.59 -19.61 7.98
CA PRO A 106 -7.37 -19.74 9.41
C PRO A 106 -6.72 -21.08 9.82
N GLY A 107 -6.56 -22.03 8.88
CA GLY A 107 -5.88 -23.31 9.11
C GLY A 107 -4.35 -23.22 9.01
N THR A 108 -3.82 -22.10 8.52
CA THR A 108 -2.37 -21.86 8.44
C THR A 108 -1.78 -21.38 9.76
N ALA A 109 -0.45 -21.37 9.86
CA ALA A 109 0.24 -20.89 11.06
C ALA A 109 -0.01 -19.38 11.29
N PRO A 110 -0.02 -18.91 12.56
CA PRO A 110 -0.12 -17.50 12.85
C PRO A 110 0.94 -16.66 12.11
N GLY A 111 0.49 -15.56 11.50
CA GLY A 111 1.31 -14.71 10.63
C GLY A 111 1.47 -15.26 9.20
N SER A 112 0.64 -16.21 8.78
CA SER A 112 0.59 -16.71 7.39
C SER A 112 -0.83 -16.96 6.88
N MET A 113 -1.83 -16.40 7.57
CA MET A 113 -3.26 -16.59 7.28
C MET A 113 -3.76 -15.79 6.09
N TYR A 114 -3.05 -14.72 5.71
CA TYR A 114 -3.40 -13.88 4.56
C TYR A 114 -2.46 -14.14 3.40
N ASN A 115 -3.00 -14.57 2.26
CA ASN A 115 -2.20 -14.95 1.11
C ASN A 115 -2.74 -14.28 -0.16
N PRO A 116 -1.90 -13.60 -0.96
CA PRO A 116 -2.34 -13.12 -2.27
C PRO A 116 -2.83 -14.28 -3.13
N LYS A 117 -3.96 -14.09 -3.80
CA LYS A 117 -4.47 -15.06 -4.78
C LYS A 117 -3.45 -15.27 -5.90
N SER A 118 -3.54 -16.43 -6.56
CA SER A 118 -2.74 -16.72 -7.75
C SER A 118 -2.84 -15.58 -8.78
N ASN A 119 -1.70 -15.02 -9.18
CA ASN A 119 -1.56 -13.86 -10.07
C ASN A 119 -2.02 -12.49 -9.52
N TYR A 120 -2.41 -12.37 -8.25
CA TYR A 120 -2.85 -11.10 -7.63
C TYR A 120 -1.78 -10.39 -6.79
N GLY A 121 -0.65 -11.04 -6.48
CA GLY A 121 0.41 -10.50 -5.63
C GLY A 121 0.85 -9.07 -6.01
N ASP A 122 1.14 -8.85 -7.30
CA ASP A 122 1.59 -7.56 -7.84
C ASP A 122 0.45 -6.71 -8.43
N LYS A 123 -0.80 -6.98 -8.03
CA LYS A 123 -1.97 -6.16 -8.40
C LYS A 123 -2.34 -5.25 -7.24
N PRO A 124 -2.97 -4.09 -7.47
CA PRO A 124 -3.37 -3.20 -6.39
C PRO A 124 -4.26 -3.93 -5.39
N VAL A 125 -4.08 -3.63 -4.11
CA VAL A 125 -5.06 -4.00 -3.10
C VAL A 125 -6.33 -3.18 -3.30
N ASN A 126 -7.47 -3.83 -3.13
CA ASN A 126 -8.80 -3.24 -3.14
C ASN A 126 -9.59 -3.70 -1.91
N TYR A 127 -10.84 -3.25 -1.77
CA TYR A 127 -11.67 -3.51 -0.58
C TYR A 127 -11.10 -2.98 0.74
N VAL A 128 -10.25 -1.97 0.65
CA VAL A 128 -9.70 -1.25 1.79
C VAL A 128 -10.46 0.04 2.01
N SER A 129 -10.88 0.28 3.25
CA SER A 129 -11.44 1.53 3.71
C SER A 129 -10.36 2.63 3.77
N PHE A 130 -10.76 3.88 3.98
CA PHE A 130 -9.78 4.95 4.21
C PHE A 130 -8.98 4.68 5.50
N TYR A 131 -9.63 4.13 6.53
CA TYR A 131 -9.02 3.84 7.82
C TYR A 131 -8.02 2.69 7.73
N ASP A 132 -8.26 1.70 6.88
CA ASP A 132 -7.32 0.62 6.58
C ASP A 132 -6.04 1.15 5.92
N ALA A 133 -6.20 2.01 4.91
CA ALA A 133 -5.09 2.67 4.23
C ALA A 133 -4.29 3.58 5.19
N ALA A 134 -4.96 4.27 6.11
CA ALA A 134 -4.32 5.11 7.12
C ALA A 134 -3.55 4.28 8.17
N ARG A 135 -4.09 3.12 8.60
CA ARG A 135 -3.37 2.18 9.48
C ARG A 135 -2.17 1.56 8.78
N PHE A 136 -2.28 1.24 7.50
CA PHE A 136 -1.14 0.79 6.70
C PHE A 136 -0.06 1.87 6.63
N ALA A 137 -0.43 3.13 6.37
CA ALA A 137 0.52 4.25 6.37
C ALA A 137 1.22 4.43 7.73
N ASN A 138 0.48 4.34 8.83
CA ASN A 138 1.02 4.38 10.19
C ASN A 138 2.03 3.24 10.43
N TRP A 139 1.68 2.02 10.03
CA TRP A 139 2.54 0.84 10.20
C TRP A 139 3.83 0.98 9.38
N VAL A 140 3.74 1.49 8.16
CA VAL A 140 4.91 1.83 7.33
C VAL A 140 5.77 2.90 7.98
N MET A 141 5.15 3.92 8.60
CA MET A 141 5.85 5.03 9.24
C MET A 141 6.56 4.62 10.55
N THR A 142 5.92 3.80 11.37
CA THR A 142 6.28 3.63 12.80
C THR A 142 6.34 2.19 13.28
N GLY A 143 5.77 1.25 12.52
CA GLY A 143 5.51 -0.12 12.95
C GLY A 143 4.22 -0.30 13.79
N ASP A 144 3.51 0.78 14.12
CA ASP A 144 2.25 0.82 14.86
C ASP A 144 1.10 1.21 13.91
N THR A 145 -0.08 0.59 14.05
CA THR A 145 -1.27 0.92 13.24
C THR A 145 -2.05 2.11 13.76
N GLU A 146 -2.07 2.33 15.07
CA GLU A 146 -2.91 3.32 15.73
C GLU A 146 -2.17 4.64 15.99
N ASN A 147 -0.82 4.64 15.98
CA ASN A 147 0.01 5.80 16.31
C ASN A 147 1.09 6.08 15.25
N GLY A 148 0.73 6.79 14.19
CA GLY A 148 1.67 7.27 13.18
C GLY A 148 1.33 8.69 12.75
N PHE A 149 1.25 8.93 11.44
CA PHE A 149 0.72 10.19 10.90
C PHE A 149 -0.74 10.38 11.32
N TYR A 150 -1.50 9.29 11.40
CA TYR A 150 -2.85 9.24 11.93
C TYR A 150 -2.85 8.70 13.36
N THR A 151 -3.74 9.22 14.21
CA THR A 151 -3.97 8.68 15.55
C THR A 151 -5.42 8.24 15.67
N PHE A 152 -5.65 7.00 16.08
CA PHE A 152 -6.98 6.40 16.15
C PHE A 152 -7.51 6.34 17.59
N THR A 153 -8.82 6.56 17.78
CA THR A 153 -9.51 6.27 19.06
C THR A 153 -10.28 4.95 19.00
N ASP A 154 -10.68 4.52 17.81
CA ASP A 154 -11.37 3.25 17.55
C ASP A 154 -11.17 2.84 16.08
N THR A 155 -11.87 1.80 15.63
CA THR A 155 -11.77 1.27 14.26
C THR A 155 -12.01 2.33 13.17
N ASN A 156 -12.93 3.27 13.36
CA ASN A 156 -13.38 4.19 12.31
C ASN A 156 -13.27 5.68 12.68
N THR A 157 -12.56 6.01 13.76
CA THR A 157 -12.46 7.37 14.28
C THR A 157 -11.00 7.78 14.45
N LEU A 158 -10.64 8.88 13.79
CA LEU A 158 -9.36 9.56 13.99
C LEU A 158 -9.48 10.55 15.17
N ALA A 159 -8.58 10.42 16.14
CA ALA A 159 -8.35 11.41 17.19
C ALA A 159 -7.70 12.67 16.62
N SER A 160 -6.70 12.46 15.77
CA SER A 160 -5.87 13.50 15.14
C SER A 160 -5.16 12.95 13.92
N GLN A 161 -4.63 13.85 13.09
CA GLN A 161 -3.71 13.52 12.00
C GLN A 161 -2.62 14.58 11.90
N GLY A 162 -1.49 14.21 11.30
CA GLY A 162 -0.41 15.12 10.97
C GLY A 162 -0.77 16.11 9.87
N THR A 163 0.14 17.06 9.65
CA THR A 163 0.02 18.05 8.57
C THR A 163 0.98 17.66 7.45
N HIS A 164 0.45 17.55 6.23
CA HIS A 164 1.25 17.44 5.01
C HIS A 164 2.11 18.70 4.86
N GLY A 165 3.43 18.55 4.80
CA GLY A 165 4.34 19.69 4.84
C GLY A 165 5.82 19.32 4.76
N PRO A 166 6.71 20.33 4.67
CA PRO A 166 8.16 20.13 4.62
C PRO A 166 8.76 19.62 5.94
N ASP A 167 8.00 19.71 7.04
CA ASP A 167 8.49 19.39 8.37
C ASP A 167 8.23 17.92 8.72
N GLN A 168 9.15 17.36 9.49
CA GLN A 168 8.98 16.04 10.08
C GLN A 168 7.79 16.03 11.04
N TYR A 169 7.09 14.89 11.12
CA TYR A 169 6.05 14.67 12.10
C TYR A 169 6.59 13.76 13.22
N ASN A 170 6.57 14.25 14.46
CA ASN A 170 7.13 13.57 15.62
C ASN A 170 8.59 13.11 15.43
N GLY A 171 9.41 13.93 14.75
CA GLY A 171 10.83 13.66 14.51
C GLY A 171 11.11 12.58 13.45
N MET A 172 10.09 12.17 12.69
CA MET A 172 10.22 11.21 11.60
C MET A 172 9.77 11.82 10.29
N ASN A 173 10.33 11.32 9.18
CA ASN A 173 9.75 11.56 7.87
C ASN A 173 8.36 10.92 7.88
N TRP A 174 7.32 11.73 7.70
CA TRP A 174 5.96 11.21 7.70
C TRP A 174 5.71 10.32 6.49
N VAL A 175 4.78 9.39 6.66
CA VAL A 175 4.18 8.56 5.59
C VAL A 175 2.67 8.63 5.76
N ALA A 176 1.95 8.96 4.70
CA ALA A 176 0.52 9.27 4.74
C ALA A 176 -0.16 8.91 3.41
N ILE A 177 -1.49 8.83 3.41
CA ILE A 177 -2.24 8.84 2.15
C ILE A 177 -2.02 10.23 1.52
N PRO A 178 -1.72 10.37 0.22
CA PRO A 178 -1.46 11.67 -0.39
C PRO A 178 -2.59 12.66 -0.13
N SER A 179 -2.23 13.90 0.20
CA SER A 179 -3.16 15.02 0.13
C SER A 179 -3.65 15.20 -1.31
N HIS A 180 -4.72 15.97 -1.46
CA HIS A 180 -5.31 16.20 -2.78
C HIS A 180 -4.32 16.87 -3.74
N ASP A 181 -3.62 17.91 -3.29
CA ASP A 181 -2.63 18.61 -4.09
C ASP A 181 -1.41 17.74 -4.42
N GLU A 182 -0.94 16.92 -3.48
CA GLU A 182 0.18 16.00 -3.73
C GLU A 182 -0.19 14.92 -4.76
N TRP A 183 -1.36 14.31 -4.66
CA TRP A 183 -1.79 13.32 -5.65
C TRP A 183 -1.94 13.96 -7.02
N TYR A 184 -2.60 15.11 -7.08
CA TYR A 184 -2.89 15.83 -8.32
C TYR A 184 -1.62 16.29 -9.04
N LYS A 185 -0.67 16.86 -8.29
CA LYS A 185 0.61 17.30 -8.83
C LYS A 185 1.39 16.13 -9.42
N ALA A 186 1.49 15.02 -8.69
CA ALA A 186 2.17 13.82 -9.15
C ALA A 186 1.58 13.27 -10.46
N ALA A 187 0.26 13.39 -10.63
CA ALA A 187 -0.48 12.92 -11.80
C ALA A 187 -0.33 13.82 -13.01
N PHE A 188 -0.56 15.12 -12.84
CA PHE A 188 -0.87 15.97 -13.98
C PHE A 188 0.15 17.07 -14.23
N HIS A 189 0.94 17.51 -13.24
CA HIS A 189 1.86 18.64 -13.44
C HIS A 189 2.96 18.27 -14.42
N LYS A 190 3.26 19.14 -15.40
CA LYS A 190 4.13 18.81 -16.55
C LYS A 190 5.61 18.62 -16.23
N ASN A 191 6.01 18.78 -14.96
CA ASN A 191 7.40 18.65 -14.52
C ASN A 191 8.35 19.57 -15.32
N ASP A 192 7.88 20.78 -15.66
CA ASP A 192 8.56 21.77 -16.51
C ASP A 192 8.98 23.02 -15.72
N GLY A 193 9.29 22.84 -14.44
CA GLY A 193 9.55 23.92 -13.48
C GLY A 193 8.38 24.18 -12.53
N ALA A 194 8.48 25.22 -11.70
CA ALA A 194 7.43 25.63 -10.74
C ALA A 194 6.26 26.37 -11.43
N THR A 195 5.70 25.77 -12.48
CA THR A 195 4.64 26.33 -13.33
C THR A 195 3.24 25.89 -12.87
N GLY A 196 2.21 26.49 -13.46
CA GLY A 196 0.82 26.01 -13.39
C GLY A 196 0.44 25.15 -14.60
N ASN A 197 1.40 24.46 -15.21
CA ASN A 197 1.14 23.67 -16.42
C ASN A 197 0.81 22.23 -16.05
N TYR A 198 -0.34 21.76 -16.53
CA TYR A 198 -0.83 20.41 -16.26
C TYR A 198 -1.30 19.73 -17.56
N TYR A 199 -1.20 18.40 -17.58
CA TYR A 199 -1.83 17.52 -18.57
C TYR A 199 -3.27 17.21 -18.18
N LEU A 200 -4.09 16.87 -19.16
CA LEU A 200 -5.45 16.39 -18.92
C LEU A 200 -5.46 14.97 -18.33
N TYR A 201 -4.51 14.12 -18.71
CA TYR A 201 -4.42 12.72 -18.28
C TYR A 201 -3.14 12.45 -17.51
N PRO A 202 -3.16 11.48 -16.57
CA PRO A 202 -2.02 11.18 -15.72
C PRO A 202 -0.89 10.47 -16.47
N THR A 203 -1.12 10.11 -17.73
CA THR A 203 -0.20 9.43 -18.66
C THR A 203 0.65 10.42 -19.47
N SER A 204 0.94 11.59 -18.90
CA SER A 204 1.71 12.68 -19.54
C SER A 204 1.15 13.13 -20.90
N SER A 205 -0.18 13.17 -21.03
CA SER A 205 -0.87 13.40 -22.31
C SER A 205 -2.11 14.27 -22.16
N ASN A 206 -2.47 14.99 -23.23
CA ASN A 206 -3.78 15.64 -23.36
C ASN A 206 -4.77 14.85 -24.24
N SER A 207 -4.32 13.73 -24.80
CA SER A 207 -5.13 12.80 -25.57
C SER A 207 -5.55 11.63 -24.69
N ALA A 208 -6.80 11.19 -24.84
CA ALA A 208 -7.34 10.05 -24.09
C ALA A 208 -6.39 8.84 -24.12
N PRO A 209 -6.15 8.16 -22.98
CA PRO A 209 -5.34 6.96 -22.94
C PRO A 209 -5.93 5.83 -23.79
N THR A 210 -5.06 5.05 -24.42
CA THR A 210 -5.44 3.78 -25.04
C THR A 210 -5.87 2.81 -23.95
N ILE A 211 -7.01 2.15 -24.16
CA ILE A 211 -7.53 1.13 -23.24
C ILE A 211 -6.54 -0.05 -23.20
N ALA A 212 -6.12 -0.42 -22.00
CA ALA A 212 -5.27 -1.59 -21.79
C ALA A 212 -6.02 -2.90 -22.07
N THR A 213 -5.33 -3.89 -22.62
CA THR A 213 -5.73 -5.30 -22.67
C THR A 213 -4.80 -6.11 -21.76
N ALA A 214 -5.10 -7.38 -21.51
CA ALA A 214 -4.32 -8.20 -20.57
C ALA A 214 -3.88 -9.55 -21.14
N THR A 215 -2.72 -10.02 -20.69
CA THR A 215 -2.26 -11.41 -20.84
C THR A 215 -3.09 -12.32 -19.93
N PRO A 216 -3.04 -13.66 -20.09
CA PRO A 216 -3.76 -14.60 -19.21
C PRO A 216 -3.39 -14.56 -17.71
N THR A 217 -2.35 -13.81 -17.32
CA THR A 217 -1.94 -13.60 -15.91
C THR A 217 -2.20 -12.17 -15.43
N GLY A 218 -2.89 -11.35 -16.23
CA GLY A 218 -3.26 -9.99 -15.85
C GLY A 218 -2.11 -8.99 -15.89
N ILE A 219 -1.15 -9.20 -16.79
CA ILE A 219 -0.14 -8.19 -17.17
C ILE A 219 -0.70 -7.44 -18.38
N ILE A 220 -0.49 -6.13 -18.51
CA ILE A 220 -0.94 -5.40 -19.70
C ILE A 220 -0.30 -5.98 -20.97
N ALA A 221 -1.11 -6.33 -21.97
CA ALA A 221 -0.68 -6.99 -23.21
C ALA A 221 -0.37 -6.02 -24.36
N ASN A 222 -0.74 -4.75 -24.21
CA ASN A 222 -0.44 -3.66 -25.14
C ASN A 222 0.31 -2.50 -24.42
N PRO A 223 1.45 -2.75 -23.77
CA PRO A 223 2.23 -1.68 -23.16
C PRO A 223 2.73 -0.69 -24.22
N GLY A 224 2.95 0.55 -23.82
CA GLY A 224 3.42 1.60 -24.74
C GLY A 224 3.03 2.98 -24.26
N GLN A 225 2.98 3.93 -25.19
CA GLN A 225 2.66 5.31 -24.88
C GLN A 225 1.18 5.47 -24.50
N ASN A 226 0.92 6.17 -23.40
CA ASN A 226 -0.43 6.64 -23.03
C ASN A 226 -1.45 5.49 -22.93
N VAL A 227 -1.17 4.46 -22.15
CA VAL A 227 -2.01 3.28 -21.90
C VAL A 227 -2.50 3.30 -20.45
N ALA A 228 -3.78 3.01 -20.24
CA ALA A 228 -4.38 2.92 -18.91
C ALA A 228 -5.41 1.79 -18.86
N ASN A 229 -5.58 1.16 -17.69
CA ASN A 229 -6.58 0.12 -17.49
C ASN A 229 -7.93 0.71 -17.08
N TYR A 230 -8.87 0.85 -18.01
CA TYR A 230 -10.20 1.40 -17.77
C TYR A 230 -11.24 0.80 -18.73
N ASN A 231 -12.53 1.10 -18.54
CA ASN A 231 -13.62 0.65 -19.42
C ASN A 231 -13.60 -0.86 -19.74
N PHE A 232 -13.35 -1.68 -18.73
CA PHE A 232 -13.31 -3.14 -18.76
C PHE A 232 -12.29 -3.75 -19.75
N GLY A 233 -11.27 -3.00 -20.18
CA GLY A 233 -10.35 -3.41 -21.24
C GLY A 233 -9.50 -4.64 -20.89
N ALA A 234 -8.93 -4.67 -19.68
CA ALA A 234 -8.11 -5.77 -19.22
C ALA A 234 -8.99 -6.91 -18.73
N ASN A 235 -9.07 -8.01 -19.48
CA ASN A 235 -9.81 -9.22 -19.08
C ASN A 235 -8.92 -10.45 -19.23
N TRP A 236 -8.67 -11.20 -18.14
CA TRP A 236 -7.65 -12.24 -18.18
C TRP A 236 -7.94 -13.55 -17.44
N ASP A 237 -8.93 -13.61 -16.54
CA ASP A 237 -9.17 -14.82 -15.73
C ASP A 237 -10.38 -15.66 -16.20
N GLY A 238 -10.96 -15.31 -17.35
CA GLY A 238 -12.10 -16.01 -17.94
C GLY A 238 -13.44 -15.81 -17.23
N THR A 239 -13.53 -14.96 -16.20
CA THR A 239 -14.78 -14.72 -15.43
C THR A 239 -15.68 -13.61 -16.00
N GLY A 240 -15.97 -13.71 -17.29
CA GLY A 240 -16.86 -12.78 -18.02
C GLY A 240 -16.16 -11.52 -18.52
N ASN A 241 -16.88 -10.69 -19.29
CA ASN A 241 -16.35 -9.48 -19.92
C ASN A 241 -16.48 -8.25 -19.01
N LEU A 242 -15.96 -8.37 -17.80
CA LEU A 242 -16.22 -7.44 -16.72
C LEU A 242 -14.96 -6.79 -16.15
N GLY A 243 -13.84 -6.89 -16.88
CA GLY A 243 -12.57 -6.23 -16.55
C GLY A 243 -11.91 -6.74 -15.26
N HIS A 244 -10.61 -6.53 -15.17
CA HIS A 244 -9.80 -6.89 -14.01
C HIS A 244 -8.73 -5.84 -13.75
N VAL A 245 -8.29 -5.76 -12.51
CA VAL A 245 -7.05 -5.07 -12.19
C VAL A 245 -5.88 -5.77 -12.89
N THR A 246 -4.86 -4.99 -13.21
CA THR A 246 -3.63 -5.45 -13.86
C THR A 246 -2.46 -5.36 -12.89
N THR A 247 -1.37 -6.04 -13.22
CA THR A 247 -0.10 -5.87 -12.50
C THR A 247 0.31 -4.41 -12.54
N VAL A 248 0.64 -3.85 -11.38
CA VAL A 248 1.07 -2.46 -11.27
C VAL A 248 2.30 -2.19 -12.15
N GLY A 249 2.35 -1.02 -12.77
CA GLY A 249 3.41 -0.59 -13.69
C GLY A 249 3.47 -1.31 -15.03
N SER A 250 2.58 -2.28 -15.30
CA SER A 250 2.70 -3.12 -16.50
C SER A 250 2.40 -2.42 -17.83
N ALA A 251 1.85 -1.20 -17.82
CA ALA A 251 1.73 -0.35 -19.01
C ALA A 251 3.10 0.16 -19.53
N GLY A 252 4.12 0.16 -18.66
CA GLY A 252 5.49 0.54 -18.99
C GLY A 252 5.78 2.03 -18.84
N LEU A 253 7.07 2.38 -19.00
CA LEU A 253 7.61 3.72 -18.76
C LEU A 253 7.05 4.80 -19.69
N GLU A 254 6.48 4.43 -20.84
CA GLU A 254 5.88 5.38 -21.78
C GLU A 254 4.45 5.82 -21.38
N SER A 255 3.90 5.24 -20.31
CA SER A 255 2.58 5.57 -19.75
C SER A 255 2.66 6.24 -18.37
N VAL A 256 3.85 6.51 -17.85
CA VAL A 256 4.02 7.13 -16.53
C VAL A 256 3.57 8.59 -16.51
N SER A 257 3.24 9.05 -15.31
CA SER A 257 3.06 10.48 -15.04
C SER A 257 4.37 11.26 -15.22
N PRO A 258 4.32 12.60 -15.29
CA PRO A 258 5.52 13.41 -15.52
C PRO A 258 6.59 13.26 -14.43
N TYR A 259 6.21 12.77 -13.23
CA TYR A 259 7.11 12.46 -12.12
C TYR A 259 7.45 10.96 -12.00
N GLY A 260 7.00 10.12 -12.94
CA GLY A 260 7.35 8.70 -13.00
C GLY A 260 6.45 7.78 -12.18
N THR A 261 5.23 8.20 -11.82
CA THR A 261 4.25 7.29 -11.22
C THR A 261 3.52 6.49 -12.28
N PHE A 262 3.19 5.24 -11.98
CA PHE A 262 2.35 4.36 -12.77
C PHE A 262 0.92 4.37 -12.24
N ASP A 263 -0.02 4.08 -13.13
CA ASP A 263 -1.41 3.72 -12.81
C ASP A 263 -2.20 4.75 -12.00
N GLN A 264 -1.77 6.02 -11.97
CA GLN A 264 -2.62 7.10 -11.43
C GLN A 264 -3.87 7.37 -12.30
N GLY A 265 -3.95 6.73 -13.47
CA GLY A 265 -5.15 6.63 -14.28
C GLY A 265 -5.53 5.17 -14.50
N GLY A 266 -6.71 4.79 -14.03
CA GLY A 266 -7.27 3.45 -14.22
C GLY A 266 -6.91 2.49 -13.09
N ASN A 267 -7.04 1.19 -13.36
CA ASN A 267 -6.80 0.10 -12.42
C ASN A 267 -7.74 0.16 -11.20
N VAL A 268 -7.39 0.93 -10.16
CA VAL A 268 -8.27 1.26 -9.04
C VAL A 268 -8.31 2.77 -8.81
N MET A 269 -9.46 3.28 -8.35
CA MET A 269 -9.49 4.59 -7.75
C MET A 269 -8.65 4.59 -6.49
N GLU A 270 -8.13 5.76 -6.12
CA GLU A 270 -7.25 5.88 -4.98
C GLU A 270 -7.81 6.83 -3.93
N TRP A 271 -7.78 6.40 -2.66
CA TRP A 271 -8.08 7.26 -1.53
C TRP A 271 -7.16 8.48 -1.47
N ILE A 272 -7.75 9.62 -1.14
CA ILE A 272 -7.07 10.90 -0.94
C ILE A 272 -7.31 11.37 0.49
N ASP A 273 -6.28 11.92 1.15
CA ASP A 273 -6.40 12.55 2.46
C ASP A 273 -7.04 13.94 2.35
N ALA A 274 -8.29 13.97 1.91
CA ALA A 274 -9.12 15.16 1.81
C ALA A 274 -10.57 14.79 2.11
N VAL A 275 -11.25 15.64 2.88
CA VAL A 275 -12.65 15.48 3.24
C VAL A 275 -13.58 16.12 2.21
N SER A 276 -14.72 15.48 1.96
CA SER A 276 -15.86 16.05 1.24
C SER A 276 -17.14 15.74 2.02
N GLY A 277 -17.55 16.68 2.88
CA GLY A 277 -18.59 16.42 3.87
C GLY A 277 -18.16 15.30 4.84
N SER A 278 -18.96 14.24 4.96
CA SER A 278 -18.64 13.03 5.74
C SER A 278 -17.84 11.98 4.95
N ASN A 279 -17.51 12.26 3.70
CA ASN A 279 -16.81 11.34 2.80
C ASN A 279 -15.34 11.72 2.64
N ARG A 280 -14.55 10.80 2.06
CA ARG A 280 -13.18 11.07 1.61
C ARG A 280 -13.13 11.15 0.10
N VAL A 281 -12.26 12.01 -0.41
CA VAL A 281 -12.04 12.17 -1.85
C VAL A 281 -11.35 10.91 -2.40
N MET A 282 -11.70 10.57 -3.65
CA MET A 282 -11.02 9.54 -4.44
C MET A 282 -10.79 10.04 -5.87
N ARG A 283 -9.69 9.61 -6.51
CA ARG A 283 -9.29 10.04 -7.87
C ARG A 283 -8.73 8.88 -8.69
N GLY A 284 -8.46 9.17 -9.97
CA GLY A 284 -7.74 8.29 -10.89
C GLY A 284 -8.61 7.44 -11.81
N GLY A 285 -9.92 7.34 -11.53
CA GLY A 285 -10.80 6.39 -12.22
C GLY A 285 -10.41 4.94 -11.92
N SER A 286 -10.97 3.98 -12.63
CA SER A 286 -10.67 2.57 -12.38
C SER A 286 -10.87 1.70 -13.61
N LEU A 287 -10.54 0.41 -13.48
CA LEU A 287 -10.66 -0.61 -14.52
C LEU A 287 -12.03 -0.64 -15.22
N TRP A 288 -13.10 -0.19 -14.58
CA TRP A 288 -14.46 -0.26 -15.13
C TRP A 288 -15.08 1.09 -15.48
N LEU A 289 -14.47 2.18 -15.02
CA LEU A 289 -15.02 3.51 -15.24
C LEU A 289 -14.63 4.01 -16.63
N ASP A 290 -15.44 4.92 -17.15
CA ASP A 290 -15.19 5.56 -18.43
C ASP A 290 -14.00 6.53 -18.34
N GLU A 291 -13.44 6.85 -19.51
CA GLU A 291 -12.27 7.70 -19.69
C GLU A 291 -12.36 9.05 -18.95
N GLU A 292 -13.55 9.64 -18.86
CA GLU A 292 -13.79 10.91 -18.19
C GLU A 292 -13.34 10.93 -16.72
N THR A 293 -13.33 9.77 -16.07
CA THR A 293 -12.92 9.62 -14.67
C THR A 293 -11.41 9.67 -14.47
N LEU A 294 -10.63 9.53 -15.56
CA LEU A 294 -9.17 9.65 -15.57
C LEU A 294 -8.69 11.10 -15.64
N ARG A 295 -9.57 12.04 -16.01
CA ARG A 295 -9.21 13.42 -16.31
C ARG A 295 -8.82 14.18 -15.05
N SER A 296 -7.94 15.17 -15.22
CA SER A 296 -7.54 16.09 -14.15
C SER A 296 -8.74 16.82 -13.55
N THR A 297 -9.79 17.12 -14.33
CA THR A 297 -11.01 17.77 -13.84
C THR A 297 -11.94 16.87 -13.03
N TYR A 298 -11.74 15.55 -13.04
CA TYR A 298 -12.63 14.61 -12.38
C TYR A 298 -12.19 14.31 -10.95
N SER A 299 -13.15 14.29 -10.04
CA SER A 299 -12.99 13.88 -8.66
C SER A 299 -14.26 13.24 -8.17
N SER A 300 -14.15 12.24 -7.30
CA SER A 300 -15.30 11.66 -6.62
C SER A 300 -15.02 11.58 -5.13
N PHE A 301 -16.01 11.10 -4.37
CA PHE A 301 -15.88 10.88 -2.95
C PHE A 301 -16.64 9.62 -2.54
N TYR A 302 -16.19 8.98 -1.46
CA TYR A 302 -16.78 7.74 -0.99
C TYR A 302 -16.78 7.67 0.54
N ASN A 303 -17.67 6.84 1.09
CA ASN A 303 -17.78 6.65 2.52
C ASN A 303 -16.49 6.02 3.06
N PRO A 304 -15.77 6.67 3.99
CA PRO A 304 -14.46 6.21 4.46
C PRO A 304 -14.51 4.87 5.22
N ASN A 305 -15.68 4.42 5.65
CA ASN A 305 -15.88 3.19 6.41
C ASN A 305 -15.93 1.92 5.54
N VAL A 306 -15.96 2.06 4.22
CA VAL A 306 -16.15 0.94 3.31
C VAL A 306 -15.11 0.93 2.20
N GLY A 307 -14.52 -0.23 1.98
CA GLY A 307 -13.72 -0.50 0.79
C GLY A 307 -14.59 -0.86 -0.42
N GLY A 308 -14.11 -0.52 -1.61
CA GLY A 308 -14.75 -0.86 -2.87
C GLY A 308 -13.87 -1.80 -3.70
N SER A 309 -14.50 -2.55 -4.62
CA SER A 309 -13.79 -3.53 -5.44
C SER A 309 -12.88 -2.93 -6.52
N SER A 310 -12.98 -1.61 -6.74
CA SER A 310 -12.00 -0.83 -7.51
C SER A 310 -11.51 0.41 -6.76
N LEU A 311 -11.38 0.31 -5.44
CA LEU A 311 -10.85 1.36 -4.59
C LEU A 311 -9.69 0.83 -3.76
N GLY A 312 -8.51 1.39 -4.02
CA GLY A 312 -7.26 1.12 -3.32
C GLY A 312 -6.62 2.43 -2.87
N PHE A 313 -5.29 2.43 -2.77
CA PHE A 313 -4.54 3.61 -2.35
C PHE A 313 -3.07 3.50 -2.74
N ARG A 314 -2.41 4.65 -2.65
CA ARG A 314 -0.95 4.78 -2.71
C ARG A 314 -0.48 5.64 -1.54
N LEU A 315 0.83 5.75 -1.31
CA LEU A 315 1.39 6.51 -0.19
C LEU A 315 2.18 7.73 -0.66
N SER A 316 2.17 8.79 0.15
CA SER A 316 3.08 9.92 0.09
C SER A 316 3.98 9.94 1.32
N SER A 317 5.13 10.59 1.22
CA SER A 317 6.10 10.65 2.32
C SER A 317 7.06 11.83 2.17
N LEU A 318 7.56 12.32 3.31
CA LEU A 318 8.57 13.40 3.33
C LEU A 318 9.94 12.94 2.82
N GLY A 319 10.24 11.65 2.98
CA GLY A 319 11.51 11.04 2.58
C GLY A 319 11.32 9.60 2.13
N PRO A 320 12.38 8.90 1.70
CA PRO A 320 12.26 7.53 1.20
C PRO A 320 11.56 6.61 2.20
N ILE A 321 10.58 5.84 1.73
CA ILE A 321 9.95 4.79 2.54
C ILE A 321 10.95 3.64 2.63
N SER A 322 11.44 3.37 3.84
CA SER A 322 12.30 2.22 4.15
C SER A 322 11.62 1.42 5.25
N VAL A 323 10.85 0.40 4.86
CA VAL A 323 10.24 -0.49 5.85
C VAL A 323 11.27 -1.52 6.25
N VAL A 324 11.63 -1.55 7.53
CA VAL A 324 12.41 -2.64 8.10
C VAL A 324 11.40 -3.65 8.65
N PRO A 325 11.28 -4.86 8.07
CA PRO A 325 10.39 -5.87 8.60
C PRO A 325 10.71 -6.14 10.07
N ILE A 326 9.72 -5.94 10.94
CA ILE A 326 9.79 -6.13 12.40
C ILE A 326 9.78 -7.62 12.84
N PRO A 327 9.83 -8.69 12.00
CA PRO A 327 10.07 -10.03 12.56
C PRO A 327 11.41 -10.14 13.31
N ALA A 328 12.42 -9.31 13.04
CA ALA A 328 13.71 -9.43 13.75
C ALA A 328 13.73 -8.74 15.14
N ALA A 329 13.07 -7.60 15.30
CA ALA A 329 13.20 -6.78 16.52
C ALA A 329 12.40 -7.36 17.71
N ALA A 330 11.19 -7.87 17.48
CA ALA A 330 10.37 -8.46 18.54
C ALA A 330 11.03 -9.70 19.16
N TRP A 331 11.71 -10.53 18.37
CA TRP A 331 12.45 -11.70 18.85
C TRP A 331 13.78 -11.33 19.55
N LEU A 332 14.46 -10.27 19.11
CA LEU A 332 15.69 -9.79 19.77
C LEU A 332 15.42 -9.19 21.16
N PHE A 333 14.32 -8.45 21.35
CA PHE A 333 13.98 -7.92 22.68
C PHE A 333 13.41 -8.99 23.62
N GLY A 334 12.63 -9.95 23.10
CA GLY A 334 12.13 -11.09 23.90
C GLY A 334 13.24 -11.99 24.44
N THR A 335 14.27 -12.28 23.63
CA THR A 335 15.41 -13.12 24.04
C THR A 335 16.38 -12.38 24.97
N GLY A 336 16.59 -11.07 24.77
CA GLY A 336 17.42 -10.24 25.66
C GLY A 336 16.87 -10.12 27.09
N LEU A 337 15.55 -9.98 27.24
CA LEU A 337 14.91 -9.90 28.56
C LEU A 337 14.91 -11.24 29.31
N LEU A 338 14.74 -12.37 28.60
CA LEU A 338 14.85 -13.70 29.18
C LEU A 338 16.30 -14.04 29.60
N GLY A 339 17.30 -13.63 28.80
CA GLY A 339 18.71 -13.78 29.13
C GLY A 339 19.13 -12.99 30.39
N LEU A 340 18.66 -11.75 30.51
CA LEU A 340 18.95 -10.88 31.66
C LEU A 340 18.24 -11.36 32.95
N ALA A 341 17.02 -11.89 32.85
CA ALA A 341 16.30 -12.48 33.99
C ALA A 341 16.99 -13.76 34.50
N ALA A 342 17.52 -14.60 33.60
CA ALA A 342 18.28 -15.80 33.95
C ALA A 342 19.63 -15.47 34.64
N LEU A 343 20.31 -14.41 34.19
CA LEU A 343 21.55 -13.91 34.82
C LEU A 343 21.32 -13.31 36.21
N LYS A 344 20.19 -12.63 36.43
CA LYS A 344 19.81 -12.07 37.74
C LYS A 344 19.48 -13.15 38.78
N ARG A 345 18.81 -14.24 38.37
CA ARG A 345 18.54 -15.40 39.25
C ARG A 345 19.80 -16.15 39.67
N ARG A 346 20.82 -16.24 38.81
CA ARG A 346 22.10 -16.88 39.14
C ARG A 346 22.95 -16.11 40.16
N ARG A 347 22.82 -14.78 40.23
CA ARG A 347 23.57 -13.95 41.19
C ARG A 347 22.93 -13.84 42.58
N SER A 348 21.67 -14.25 42.72
CA SER A 348 20.92 -14.15 43.98
C SER A 348 20.89 -15.47 44.77
N GLY A 349 21.67 -16.47 44.34
CA GLY A 349 21.73 -17.81 44.94
C GLY A 349 23.15 -18.22 45.38
N CYS A 350 23.93 -17.27 45.89
CA CYS A 350 25.19 -17.52 46.60
C CYS A 350 25.09 -16.92 47.99
#